data_AF-A0A951I5V5-F1
#
_entry.id   AF-A0A951I5V5-F1
#
_cell.length_a   1.000
_cell.length_b   1.000
_cell.length_c   1.000
_cell.angle_alpha   90.00
_cell.angle_beta   90.00
_cell.angle_gamma   90.00
#
_symmetry.space_group_name_H-M   'P 1'
#
loop_
_entity.id
_entity.type
_entity.pdbx_description
1 polymer ?
#
loop_
_entity_poly.entity_id
_entity_poly.type
_entity_poly.pdbx_seq_one_letter_code
_entity_poly.pdbx_strand_id
1 'polypeptide(L)'
;MTRPKKLICLLLICSIYLGAVAYPQTIQLSDSAQDDAMKNEPVGLQFRLSEGAEVSAPANANKPATAEPLSAGETQNILNRLPPVKVEAADEQDFALREKSQPPPRTGETIQAAFPPPVPAALPDMPDMNASGPLQVLRFSPEGEVELAPALSITFSQPMVA
;
A
#
# COMPACT_ATOMS: atom_id res chain seq x y z
N MET A 1 -38.51 64.62 33.73
CA MET A 1 -37.09 64.98 33.49
C MET A 1 -36.27 63.71 33.30
N THR A 2 -36.25 63.17 32.08
CA THR A 2 -35.52 61.95 31.70
C THR A 2 -34.05 62.31 31.43
N ARG A 3 -33.13 61.65 32.14
CA ARG A 3 -31.69 61.92 32.03
C ARG A 3 -31.15 61.42 30.67
N PRO A 4 -30.39 62.23 29.92
CA PRO A 4 -30.01 61.95 28.52
C PRO A 4 -29.19 60.67 28.36
N LYS A 5 -28.50 60.23 29.42
CA LYS A 5 -27.69 59.01 29.44
C LYS A 5 -28.50 57.71 29.25
N LYS A 6 -29.77 57.69 29.69
CA LYS A 6 -30.64 56.51 29.50
C LYS A 6 -31.19 56.40 28.08
N LEU A 7 -31.37 57.53 27.39
CA LEU A 7 -31.79 57.58 25.99
C LEU A 7 -30.67 57.08 25.06
N ILE A 8 -29.43 57.49 25.32
CA ILE A 8 -28.24 57.08 24.56
C ILE A 8 -27.98 55.58 24.69
N CYS A 9 -28.13 55.03 25.89
CA CYS A 9 -27.94 53.59 26.13
C CYS A 9 -29.03 52.74 25.45
N LEU A 10 -30.28 53.22 25.44
CA LEU A 10 -31.37 52.56 24.73
C LEU A 10 -31.19 52.63 23.20
N LEU A 11 -30.67 53.73 22.67
CA LEU A 11 -30.33 53.86 21.24
C LEU A 11 -29.19 52.91 20.83
N LEU A 12 -28.15 52.79 21.64
CA LEU A 12 -27.02 51.86 21.38
C LEU A 12 -27.45 50.40 21.40
N ILE A 13 -28.34 50.02 22.33
CA ILE A 13 -28.85 48.65 22.40
C ILE A 13 -29.80 48.39 21.22
N CYS A 14 -30.65 49.35 20.85
CA CYS A 14 -31.53 49.22 19.68
C CYS A 14 -30.75 49.11 18.36
N SER A 15 -29.65 49.87 18.17
CA SER A 15 -28.83 49.79 16.95
C SER A 15 -28.10 48.45 16.81
N ILE A 16 -27.70 47.82 17.91
CA ILE A 16 -27.07 46.49 17.89
C ILE A 16 -28.10 45.39 17.56
N TYR A 17 -29.33 45.51 18.06
CA TYR A 17 -30.38 44.52 17.78
C TYR A 17 -31.04 44.68 16.40
N LEU A 18 -31.03 45.87 15.80
CA LEU A 18 -31.52 46.08 14.42
C LEU A 18 -30.53 45.61 13.34
N GLY A 19 -29.25 45.40 13.68
CA GLY A 19 -28.21 44.92 12.76
C GLY A 19 -28.18 43.40 12.53
N ALA A 20 -28.97 42.62 13.28
CA ALA A 20 -28.96 41.14 13.21
C ALA A 20 -30.07 40.55 12.32
N VAL A 21 -30.87 41.39 11.65
CA VAL A 21 -31.81 40.96 10.61
C VAL A 21 -31.15 41.19 9.26
N ALA A 22 -30.75 40.09 8.63
CA ALA A 22 -30.31 39.94 7.24
C ALA A 22 -30.47 41.20 6.36
N TYR A 23 -29.38 41.94 6.17
CA TYR A 23 -29.25 42.78 4.99
C TYR A 23 -28.88 41.84 3.83
N PRO A 24 -29.75 41.61 2.83
CA PRO A 24 -29.28 41.04 1.58
C PRO A 24 -28.28 42.04 1.00
N GLN A 25 -27.00 41.67 0.95
CA GLN A 25 -26.01 42.40 0.18
C GLN A 25 -26.43 42.28 -1.29
N THR A 26 -27.16 43.27 -1.80
CA THR A 26 -27.36 43.44 -3.22
C THR A 26 -26.00 43.74 -3.84
N ILE A 27 -25.48 42.81 -4.64
CA ILE A 27 -24.32 43.03 -5.50
C ILE A 27 -24.72 44.10 -6.50
N GLN A 28 -24.25 45.34 -6.31
CA GLN A 28 -24.30 46.35 -7.36
C GLN A 28 -23.13 46.08 -8.30
N LEU A 29 -23.44 45.59 -9.51
CA LEU A 29 -22.54 45.74 -10.65
C LEU A 29 -22.54 47.22 -11.04
N SER A 30 -21.64 47.97 -10.42
CA SER A 30 -21.23 49.29 -10.89
C SER A 30 -20.15 49.06 -11.94
N ASP A 31 -20.58 48.87 -13.18
CA ASP A 31 -19.73 49.04 -14.35
C ASP A 31 -19.39 50.53 -14.49
N SER A 32 -18.23 50.83 -15.08
CA SER A 32 -17.62 52.15 -15.32
C SER A 32 -16.90 52.82 -14.14
N ALA A 33 -15.63 52.45 -13.94
CA ALA A 33 -14.48 53.38 -13.78
C ALA A 33 -13.20 52.64 -13.35
N GLN A 34 -12.81 51.59 -14.07
CA GLN A 34 -11.55 50.90 -13.78
C GLN A 34 -10.78 50.62 -15.06
N ASP A 35 -10.44 51.69 -15.80
CA ASP A 35 -9.66 51.62 -17.03
C ASP A 35 -8.28 52.31 -16.93
N ASP A 36 -7.94 52.91 -15.78
CA ASP A 36 -6.66 53.60 -15.57
C ASP A 36 -5.72 52.96 -14.54
N ALA A 37 -6.09 51.83 -13.93
CA ALA A 37 -5.25 51.12 -12.96
C ALA A 37 -4.55 49.87 -13.53
N MET A 38 -4.68 49.57 -14.84
CA MET A 38 -4.16 48.34 -15.45
C MET A 38 -2.87 48.54 -16.27
N LYS A 39 -2.11 49.62 -16.01
CA LYS A 39 -0.86 49.93 -16.72
C LYS A 39 0.42 49.65 -15.92
N ASN A 40 0.32 49.09 -14.72
CA ASN A 40 1.50 48.78 -13.90
C ASN A 40 1.39 47.48 -13.10
N GLU A 41 0.67 46.49 -13.63
CA GLU A 41 0.61 45.14 -13.07
C GLU A 41 1.76 44.29 -13.64
N PRO A 42 2.63 43.70 -12.81
CA PRO A 42 3.69 42.81 -13.30
C PRO A 42 3.10 41.65 -14.09
N VAL A 43 3.42 41.56 -15.38
CA VAL A 43 2.96 40.48 -16.27
C VAL A 43 3.73 39.19 -15.96
N GLY A 44 3.07 38.26 -15.28
CA GLY A 44 3.61 36.94 -14.94
C GLY A 44 2.96 36.33 -13.70
N LEU A 45 3.26 35.06 -13.41
CA LEU A 45 2.86 34.42 -12.15
C LEU A 45 3.61 35.08 -10.98
N GLN A 46 2.86 35.82 -10.15
CA GLN A 46 3.39 36.44 -8.94
C GLN A 46 3.26 35.48 -7.77
N PHE A 47 4.39 35.09 -7.20
CA PHE A 47 4.43 34.25 -6.01
C PHE A 47 4.69 35.13 -4.79
N ARG A 48 3.78 35.07 -3.81
CA ARG A 48 4.03 35.62 -2.48
C ARG A 48 4.39 34.46 -1.56
N LEU A 49 5.66 34.40 -1.17
CA LEU A 49 6.12 33.42 -0.18
C LEU A 49 5.80 33.93 1.22
N SER A 50 5.23 33.07 2.06
CA SER A 50 5.11 33.26 3.50
C SER A 50 5.76 32.07 4.20
N GLU A 51 6.43 32.31 5.33
CA GLU A 51 6.87 31.21 6.20
C GLU A 51 5.68 30.35 6.62
N GLY A 52 5.87 29.03 6.62
CA GLY A 52 4.87 28.10 7.13
C GLY A 52 4.77 28.22 8.64
N ALA A 53 3.61 28.62 9.14
CA ALA A 53 3.30 28.54 10.56
C ALA A 53 3.02 27.09 10.96
N GLU A 54 3.49 26.67 12.13
CA GLU A 54 3.10 25.38 12.71
C GLU A 54 1.57 25.32 12.80
N VAL A 55 0.98 24.26 12.22
CA VAL A 55 -0.47 24.03 12.31
C VAL A 55 -0.79 23.76 13.77
N SER A 56 -1.34 24.77 14.44
CA SER A 56 -1.69 24.70 15.85
C SER A 56 -2.82 23.70 16.07
N ALA A 57 -2.51 22.65 16.84
CA ALA A 57 -3.39 21.63 17.43
C ALA A 57 -4.28 20.83 16.44
N PRO A 58 -4.58 19.55 16.74
CA PRO A 58 -5.57 18.81 15.98
C PRO A 58 -6.89 19.60 15.97
N ALA A 59 -7.51 19.70 14.79
CA ALA A 59 -8.82 20.33 14.64
C ALA A 59 -9.79 19.74 15.67
N ASN A 60 -10.58 20.60 16.32
CA ASN A 60 -11.60 20.18 17.27
C ASN A 60 -12.51 19.15 16.59
N ALA A 61 -12.57 17.93 17.13
CA ALA A 61 -13.46 16.89 16.63
C ALA A 61 -14.91 17.37 16.76
N ASN A 62 -15.71 17.10 15.72
CA ASN A 62 -17.14 17.41 15.75
C ASN A 62 -17.80 16.73 16.94
N LYS A 63 -18.67 17.46 17.65
CA LYS A 63 -19.47 16.87 18.72
C LYS A 63 -20.40 15.81 18.11
N PRO A 64 -20.39 14.55 18.61
CA PRO A 64 -21.31 13.54 18.12
C PRO A 64 -22.76 13.97 18.35
N ALA A 65 -23.64 13.61 17.42
CA ALA A 65 -25.07 13.86 17.53
C ALA A 65 -25.66 13.08 18.71
N THR A 66 -26.65 13.67 19.37
CA THR A 66 -27.42 12.97 20.41
C THR A 66 -28.25 11.87 19.73
N ALA A 67 -28.12 10.63 20.21
CA ALA A 67 -28.89 9.49 19.74
C ALA A 67 -29.60 8.82 20.93
N GLU A 68 -30.81 8.31 20.68
CA GLU A 68 -31.60 7.52 21.62
C GLU A 68 -31.46 6.03 21.27
N PRO A 69 -31.27 5.12 22.24
CA PRO A 69 -31.21 3.69 21.96
C PRO A 69 -32.58 3.18 21.48
N LEU A 70 -32.57 2.30 20.48
CA LEU A 70 -33.77 1.61 20.03
C LEU A 70 -34.36 0.76 21.17
N SER A 71 -35.68 0.65 21.21
CA SER A 71 -36.33 -0.29 22.13
C SER A 71 -35.99 -1.74 21.77
N ALA A 72 -36.17 -2.66 22.73
CA ALA A 72 -35.94 -4.08 22.50
C ALA A 72 -36.79 -4.64 21.34
N GLY A 73 -38.04 -4.18 21.20
CA GLY A 73 -38.94 -4.59 20.12
C GLY A 73 -38.50 -4.08 18.75
N GLU A 74 -38.08 -2.82 18.65
CA GLU A 74 -37.54 -2.25 17.41
C GLU A 74 -36.23 -2.94 17.00
N THR A 75 -35.37 -3.25 17.96
CA THR A 75 -34.14 -4.00 17.75
C THR A 75 -34.45 -5.39 17.19
N GLN A 76 -35.37 -6.13 17.82
CA GLN A 76 -35.77 -7.45 17.34
C GLN A 76 -36.39 -7.41 15.93
N ASN A 77 -37.21 -6.39 15.63
CA ASN A 77 -37.78 -6.20 14.30
C ASN A 77 -36.72 -5.99 13.22
N ILE A 78 -35.60 -5.36 13.55
CA ILE A 78 -34.46 -5.21 12.63
C ILE A 78 -33.71 -6.54 12.50
N LEU A 79 -33.44 -7.24 13.61
CA LEU A 79 -32.75 -8.54 13.60
C LEU A 79 -33.54 -9.61 12.83
N ASN A 80 -34.87 -9.59 12.89
CA ASN A 80 -35.75 -10.50 12.14
C ASN A 80 -35.66 -10.33 10.62
N ARG A 81 -35.03 -9.25 10.12
CA ARG A 81 -34.79 -9.07 8.68
C ARG A 81 -33.59 -9.87 8.18
N LEU A 82 -32.72 -10.33 9.10
CA LEU A 82 -31.56 -11.13 8.75
C LEU A 82 -32.00 -12.58 8.47
N PRO A 83 -31.39 -13.24 7.48
CA PRO A 83 -31.59 -14.68 7.30
C PRO A 83 -31.12 -15.44 8.57
N PRO A 84 -31.68 -16.64 8.83
CA PRO A 84 -31.27 -17.44 9.98
C PRO A 84 -29.76 -17.75 9.91
N VAL A 85 -29.06 -17.49 11.01
CA VAL A 85 -27.63 -17.79 11.13
C VAL A 85 -27.47 -19.30 11.27
N LYS A 86 -26.72 -19.91 10.36
CA LYS A 86 -26.36 -21.33 10.44
C LYS A 86 -25.31 -21.48 11.54
N VAL A 87 -25.58 -22.35 12.51
CA VAL A 87 -24.67 -22.67 13.61
C VAL A 87 -24.11 -24.07 13.38
N GLU A 88 -22.80 -24.21 13.43
CA GLU A 88 -22.09 -25.48 13.40
C GLU A 88 -21.46 -25.78 14.77
N ALA A 89 -21.20 -27.07 15.05
CA ALA A 89 -20.71 -27.51 16.36
C ALA A 89 -19.34 -26.91 16.76
N ALA A 90 -18.61 -26.33 15.80
CA ALA A 90 -17.32 -25.69 16.02
C ALA A 90 -17.41 -24.16 16.21
N ASP A 91 -18.60 -23.56 16.08
CA ASP A 91 -18.79 -22.11 16.20
C ASP A 91 -18.72 -21.63 17.65
N GLU A 92 -19.15 -22.46 18.60
CA GLU A 92 -19.06 -22.20 20.03
C GLU A 92 -17.90 -23.01 20.63
N GLN A 93 -16.83 -22.31 21.00
CA GLN A 93 -15.67 -22.89 21.68
C GLN A 93 -15.27 -21.97 22.83
N ASP A 94 -14.97 -22.55 24.00
CA ASP A 94 -14.50 -21.79 25.16
C ASP A 94 -13.23 -20.99 24.85
N PHE A 95 -12.35 -21.54 24.01
CA PHE A 95 -11.14 -20.87 23.53
C PHE A 95 -10.76 -21.34 22.13
N ALA A 96 -10.86 -20.45 21.14
CA ALA A 96 -10.40 -20.71 19.78
C ALA A 96 -8.87 -20.63 19.68
N LEU A 97 -8.19 -21.71 20.10
CA LEU A 97 -6.74 -21.85 19.93
C LEU A 97 -6.40 -22.14 18.47
N ARG A 98 -5.35 -21.50 17.96
CA ARG A 98 -4.80 -21.85 16.65
C ARG A 98 -4.25 -23.27 16.68
N GLU A 99 -4.37 -23.94 15.54
CA GLU A 99 -3.68 -25.20 15.28
C GLU A 99 -2.19 -25.07 15.62
N LYS A 100 -1.63 -26.11 16.27
CA LYS A 100 -0.23 -26.12 16.71
C LYS A 100 0.70 -26.04 15.50
N SER A 101 1.85 -25.37 15.68
CA SER A 101 2.91 -25.37 14.66
C SER A 101 3.48 -26.77 14.45
N GLN A 102 3.95 -27.04 13.23
CA GLN A 102 4.66 -28.30 12.94
C GLN A 102 5.89 -28.49 13.84
N PRO A 103 6.26 -29.74 14.16
CA PRO A 103 7.47 -30.00 14.94
C PRO A 103 8.73 -29.53 14.18
N PRO A 104 9.83 -29.23 14.90
CA PRO A 104 11.07 -28.82 14.28
C PRO A 104 11.58 -29.89 13.29
N PRO A 105 12.34 -29.48 12.25
CA PRO A 105 12.91 -30.42 11.29
C PRO A 105 13.82 -31.43 11.98
N ARG A 106 13.81 -32.67 11.49
CA ARG A 106 14.74 -33.71 11.94
C ARG A 106 16.15 -33.35 11.48
N THR A 107 17.14 -33.46 12.35
CA THR A 107 18.54 -33.28 11.98
C THR A 107 19.00 -34.40 11.04
N GLY A 108 19.74 -34.06 9.99
CA GLY A 108 20.37 -35.06 9.11
C GLY A 108 21.62 -35.70 9.72
N GLU A 109 22.16 -36.71 9.05
CA GLU A 109 23.44 -37.30 9.40
C GLU A 109 24.61 -36.39 8.98
N THR A 110 25.58 -36.18 9.86
CA THR A 110 26.80 -35.45 9.55
C THR A 110 27.88 -36.44 9.08
N ILE A 111 28.21 -36.42 7.80
CA ILE A 111 29.31 -37.21 7.23
C ILE A 111 30.60 -36.41 7.32
N GLN A 112 31.59 -36.91 8.07
CA GLN A 112 32.94 -36.34 8.09
C GLN A 112 33.74 -36.94 6.93
N ALA A 113 34.06 -36.11 5.93
CA ALA A 113 34.94 -36.47 4.82
C ALA A 113 36.24 -35.64 4.89
N ALA A 114 37.37 -36.27 4.55
CA ALA A 114 38.64 -35.57 4.47
C ALA A 114 38.66 -34.59 3.28
N PHE A 115 39.21 -33.39 3.50
CA PHE A 115 39.42 -32.39 2.46
C PHE A 115 40.92 -32.01 2.38
N PRO A 116 41.52 -32.00 1.17
CA PRO A 116 40.93 -32.31 -0.13
C PRO A 116 40.61 -33.82 -0.27
N PRO A 117 39.64 -34.20 -1.13
CA PRO A 117 39.37 -35.61 -1.41
C PRO A 117 40.65 -36.29 -1.95
N PRO A 118 40.87 -37.58 -1.64
CA PRO A 118 42.00 -38.31 -2.22
C PRO A 118 41.87 -38.30 -3.75
N VAL A 119 42.95 -37.89 -4.43
CA VAL A 119 43.00 -37.91 -5.89
C VAL A 119 42.87 -39.38 -6.34
N PRO A 120 41.86 -39.74 -7.14
CA PRO A 120 41.75 -41.08 -7.69
C PRO A 120 43.04 -41.45 -8.43
N ALA A 121 43.56 -42.66 -8.22
CA ALA A 121 44.78 -43.14 -8.88
C ALA A 121 44.64 -43.20 -10.42
N ALA A 122 43.40 -43.24 -10.92
CA ALA A 122 43.08 -43.07 -12.32
C ALA A 122 42.16 -41.85 -12.46
N LEU A 123 42.68 -40.78 -13.03
CA LEU A 123 41.85 -39.76 -13.66
C LEU A 123 41.10 -40.44 -14.82
N PRO A 124 39.84 -40.06 -15.10
CA PRO A 124 39.19 -40.50 -16.33
C PRO A 124 40.07 -40.12 -17.53
N ASP A 125 40.14 -41.01 -18.52
CA ASP A 125 40.94 -40.81 -19.73
C ASP A 125 40.57 -39.46 -20.36
N MET A 126 41.47 -38.48 -20.21
CA MET A 126 41.33 -37.20 -20.90
C MET A 126 41.68 -37.41 -22.38
N PRO A 127 40.99 -36.72 -23.30
CA PRO A 127 41.31 -36.80 -24.71
C PRO A 127 42.78 -36.40 -24.91
N ASP A 128 43.53 -37.26 -25.59
CA ASP A 128 44.94 -37.04 -25.86
C ASP A 128 45.07 -35.86 -26.84
N MET A 129 45.65 -34.76 -26.35
CA MET A 129 45.81 -33.53 -27.12
C MET A 129 46.77 -33.70 -28.31
N ASN A 130 47.58 -34.76 -28.33
CA ASN A 130 48.56 -35.06 -29.37
C ASN A 130 48.29 -36.39 -30.11
N ALA A 131 47.07 -36.93 -30.03
CA ALA A 131 46.72 -38.17 -30.70
C ALA A 131 46.95 -38.07 -32.22
N SER A 132 47.92 -38.83 -32.73
CA SER A 132 48.23 -38.95 -34.16
C SER A 132 47.52 -40.17 -34.76
N GLY A 133 46.19 -40.16 -34.71
CA GLY A 133 45.34 -41.25 -35.17
C GLY A 133 44.05 -40.75 -35.79
N PRO A 134 43.25 -41.66 -36.40
CA PRO A 134 41.91 -41.30 -36.85
C PRO A 134 41.04 -40.87 -35.67
N LEU A 135 40.25 -39.81 -35.86
CA LEU A 135 39.32 -39.27 -34.88
C LEU A 135 38.32 -40.35 -34.43
N GLN A 136 38.20 -40.58 -33.12
CA GLN A 136 37.28 -41.56 -32.54
C GLN A 136 36.25 -40.87 -31.64
N VAL A 137 35.05 -41.44 -31.56
CA VAL A 137 34.00 -41.01 -30.62
C VAL A 137 34.14 -41.84 -29.35
N LEU A 138 34.36 -41.17 -28.22
CA LEU A 138 34.49 -41.82 -26.91
C LEU A 138 33.14 -42.01 -26.23
N ARG A 139 32.26 -41.00 -26.33
CA ARG A 139 30.95 -40.99 -25.65
C ARG A 139 29.94 -40.18 -26.46
N PHE A 140 28.67 -40.55 -26.39
CA PHE A 140 27.58 -39.76 -26.94
C PHE A 140 26.33 -39.87 -26.06
N SER A 141 25.45 -38.87 -26.14
CA SER A 141 24.18 -38.84 -25.41
C SER A 141 23.17 -37.97 -26.15
N PRO A 142 21.87 -38.34 -26.22
CA PRO A 142 21.24 -39.50 -25.56
C PRO A 142 21.52 -40.85 -26.23
N GLU A 143 21.38 -41.92 -25.46
CA GLU A 143 21.47 -43.31 -25.94
C GLU A 143 20.06 -43.95 -25.96
N GLY A 144 19.79 -44.82 -26.93
CA GLY A 144 18.49 -45.48 -27.09
C GLY A 144 17.46 -44.69 -27.89
N GLU A 145 16.23 -45.19 -27.94
CA GLU A 145 15.13 -44.58 -28.69
C GLU A 145 14.55 -43.39 -27.93
N VAL A 146 14.64 -42.19 -28.53
CA VAL A 146 14.17 -40.93 -27.95
C VAL A 146 13.31 -40.21 -28.98
N GLU A 147 12.07 -39.85 -28.62
CA GLU A 147 11.11 -39.20 -29.53
C GLU A 147 11.56 -37.80 -29.98
N LEU A 148 12.24 -37.04 -29.10
CA LEU A 148 12.83 -35.74 -29.42
C LEU A 148 14.03 -35.46 -28.51
N ALA A 149 15.22 -35.30 -29.09
CA ALA A 149 16.45 -34.98 -28.37
C ALA A 149 16.80 -33.49 -28.50
N PRO A 150 16.52 -32.65 -27.48
CA PRO A 150 16.74 -31.20 -27.56
C PRO A 150 18.24 -30.83 -27.59
N ALA A 151 19.12 -31.71 -27.14
CA ALA A 151 20.56 -31.54 -27.21
C ALA A 151 21.26 -32.89 -27.46
N LEU A 152 22.33 -32.85 -28.25
CA LEU A 152 23.21 -33.97 -28.53
C LEU A 152 24.60 -33.63 -27.98
N SER A 153 25.17 -34.51 -27.18
CA SER A 153 26.55 -34.39 -26.69
C SER A 153 27.41 -35.48 -27.31
N ILE A 154 28.55 -35.11 -27.86
CA ILE A 154 29.54 -36.05 -28.42
C ILE A 154 30.92 -35.68 -27.88
N THR A 155 31.63 -36.66 -27.34
CA THR A 155 33.02 -36.52 -26.88
C THR A 155 33.93 -37.26 -27.83
N PHE A 156 34.93 -36.57 -28.36
CA PHE A 156 35.91 -37.13 -29.28
C PHE A 156 37.23 -37.46 -28.58
N SER A 157 38.04 -38.33 -29.20
CA SER A 157 39.34 -38.77 -28.69
C SER A 157 40.40 -37.66 -28.66
N GLN A 158 40.18 -36.59 -29.44
CA GLN A 158 41.07 -35.44 -29.59
C GLN A 158 40.23 -34.18 -29.87
N PRO A 159 40.73 -32.96 -29.57
CA PRO A 159 40.00 -31.73 -29.81
C PRO A 159 39.69 -31.52 -31.30
N MET A 160 38.48 -31.06 -31.60
CA MET A 160 38.09 -30.66 -32.96
C MET A 160 38.42 -29.20 -33.21
N VAL A 161 39.08 -28.91 -34.33
CA VAL A 161 39.28 -27.57 -34.85
C VAL A 161 38.39 -27.42 -36.10
N ALA A 162 37.58 -26.37 -36.14
CA ALA A 162 36.66 -26.08 -37.25
C ALA A 162 37.35 -25.26 -38.35
#